data_AF-A0A8X6KDM3-F1
#
_entry.id   AF-A0A8X6KDM3-F1
#
_cell.length_a   1.000
_cell.length_b   1.000
_cell.length_c   1.000
_cell.angle_alpha   90.00
_cell.angle_beta   90.00
_cell.angle_gamma   90.00
#
_symmetry.space_group_name_H-M   'P 1'
#
loop_
_entity.id
_entity.type
_entity.pdbx_description
1 polymer ?
#
loop_
_entity_poly.entity_id
_entity_poly.type
_entity_poly.pdbx_seq_one_letter_code
_entity_poly.pdbx_strand_id
1 'polypeptide(L)'
;MLFLRFRFGDDPRCGHVDFYPNGGKRQPGCNQNVVGAIEKEGDLLYGIRRFIGCNHIRAYEFFSESINSDCPFYGYVCDTYDNFSTGKCPWGCGPDDSMCAPMGLKAEKWKKFARDEPVKMFLHTSNTEPFCRHHYIINLRCSYSEEGRTIHTTEKGRLFVRLTGTKAQSPVLEAKK
;
A
#
# COMPACT_ATOMS: atom_id res chain seq x y z
N MET A 1 -19.04 5.33 9.20
CA MET A 1 -18.79 3.90 8.99
C MET A 1 -17.63 3.78 8.02
N LEU A 2 -16.64 2.95 8.32
CA LEU A 2 -15.41 2.80 7.53
C LEU A 2 -15.48 1.47 6.75
N PHE A 3 -15.27 1.50 5.44
CA PHE A 3 -15.31 0.29 4.61
C PHE A 3 -13.95 0.03 3.93
N LEU A 4 -13.46 -1.21 4.07
CA LEU A 4 -12.37 -1.76 3.27
C LEU A 4 -12.99 -2.41 2.04
N ARG A 5 -12.85 -1.82 0.84
CA ARG A 5 -13.51 -2.30 -0.38
C ARG A 5 -12.59 -3.16 -1.24
N PHE A 6 -13.04 -4.38 -1.54
CA PHE A 6 -12.47 -5.29 -2.55
C PHE A 6 -13.57 -5.62 -3.55
N ARG A 7 -13.38 -5.19 -4.80
CA ARG A 7 -14.45 -4.91 -5.77
C ARG A 7 -15.20 -6.15 -6.31
N PHE A 8 -16.54 -6.02 -6.41
CA PHE A 8 -17.38 -6.41 -7.57
C PHE A 8 -18.23 -5.17 -7.94
N GLY A 9 -18.13 -4.62 -9.16
CA GLY A 9 -18.96 -3.49 -9.66
C GLY A 9 -18.45 -2.06 -9.41
N ASP A 10 -19.06 -1.08 -10.09
CA ASP A 10 -18.90 0.39 -9.87
C ASP A 10 -19.93 0.87 -8.84
N ASP A 11 -19.71 0.54 -7.57
CA ASP A 11 -20.61 0.88 -6.47
C ASP A 11 -20.23 2.25 -5.85
N PRO A 12 -21.19 3.16 -5.58
CA PRO A 12 -20.95 4.47 -4.96
C PRO A 12 -20.15 4.38 -3.66
N ARG A 13 -19.25 5.35 -3.45
CA ARG A 13 -18.43 5.51 -2.25
C ARG A 13 -19.31 5.52 -1.00
N CYS A 14 -18.96 4.75 0.04
CA CYS A 14 -19.87 4.45 1.16
C CYS A 14 -19.38 4.91 2.55
N GLY A 15 -18.15 5.43 2.66
CA GLY A 15 -17.59 5.95 3.91
C GLY A 15 -17.11 7.39 3.77
N HIS A 16 -16.80 8.07 4.89
CA HIS A 16 -16.10 9.37 4.82
C HIS A 16 -14.69 9.21 4.21
N VAL A 17 -14.09 8.04 4.41
CA VAL A 17 -12.85 7.62 3.77
C VAL A 17 -13.00 6.17 3.30
N ASP A 18 -12.57 5.91 2.07
CA ASP A 18 -12.55 4.59 1.44
C ASP A 18 -11.09 4.22 1.13
N PHE A 19 -10.64 3.09 1.69
CA PHE A 19 -9.28 2.58 1.47
C PHE A 19 -9.24 1.53 0.35
N TYR A 20 -8.22 1.63 -0.50
CA TYR A 20 -7.98 0.76 -1.64
C TYR A 20 -6.56 0.16 -1.57
N PRO A 21 -6.31 -0.78 -0.64
CA PRO A 21 -5.03 -1.47 -0.56
C PRO A 21 -4.75 -2.21 -1.86
N ASN A 22 -3.54 -2.03 -2.40
CA ASN A 22 -3.10 -2.57 -3.70
C ASN A 22 -4.10 -2.28 -4.85
N GLY A 23 -4.76 -1.12 -4.79
CA GLY A 23 -5.74 -0.69 -5.80
C GLY A 23 -7.14 -1.29 -5.63
N GLY A 24 -7.39 -2.07 -4.57
CA GLY A 24 -8.73 -2.57 -4.18
C GLY A 24 -9.33 -3.64 -5.10
N LYS A 25 -8.52 -4.27 -5.97
CA LYS A 25 -8.97 -5.31 -6.92
C LYS A 25 -8.28 -6.65 -6.69
N ARG A 26 -6.99 -6.73 -7.02
CA ARG A 26 -6.18 -7.95 -6.92
C ARG A 26 -5.14 -7.79 -5.85
N GLN A 27 -5.23 -8.62 -4.82
CA GLN A 27 -4.36 -8.56 -3.67
C GLN A 27 -3.13 -9.46 -3.86
N PRO A 28 -1.94 -9.01 -3.45
CA PRO A 28 -0.75 -9.83 -3.46
C PRO A 28 -0.99 -11.16 -2.70
N GLY A 29 -0.55 -12.27 -3.29
CA GLY A 29 -0.70 -13.61 -2.72
C GLY A 29 -2.06 -14.29 -2.97
N CYS A 30 -2.98 -13.68 -3.72
CA CYS A 30 -4.28 -14.27 -4.07
C CYS A 30 -4.33 -14.99 -5.42
N ASN A 31 -3.18 -15.43 -5.93
CA ASN A 31 -3.01 -16.20 -7.15
C ASN A 31 -2.52 -17.64 -6.88
N GLN A 32 -2.69 -18.11 -5.63
CA GLN A 32 -2.32 -19.47 -5.23
C GLN A 32 -3.23 -20.50 -5.90
N ASN A 33 -2.68 -21.68 -6.23
CA ASN A 33 -3.50 -22.81 -6.67
C ASN A 33 -4.35 -23.34 -5.49
N VAL A 34 -5.34 -24.16 -5.79
CA VAL A 34 -6.25 -24.70 -4.76
C VAL A 34 -5.50 -25.50 -3.69
N VAL A 35 -4.45 -26.24 -4.08
CA VAL A 35 -3.61 -27.03 -3.16
C VAL A 35 -2.92 -26.13 -2.15
N GLY A 36 -2.23 -25.07 -2.61
CA GLY A 36 -1.55 -24.13 -1.73
C GLY A 36 -2.50 -23.33 -0.83
N ALA A 37 -3.74 -23.11 -1.27
CA ALA A 37 -4.77 -22.51 -0.41
C ALA A 37 -5.22 -23.47 0.70
N ILE A 38 -5.39 -24.76 0.40
CA ILE A 38 -5.71 -25.80 1.39
C ILE A 38 -4.56 -25.99 2.37
N GLU A 39 -3.32 -26.08 1.89
CA GLU A 39 -2.14 -26.18 2.76
C GLU A 39 -2.03 -24.99 3.71
N LYS A 40 -2.34 -23.78 3.23
CA LYS A 40 -2.30 -22.56 4.04
C LYS A 40 -3.35 -22.56 5.15
N GLU A 41 -4.57 -23.02 4.85
CA GLU A 41 -5.67 -23.02 5.81
C GLU A 41 -5.67 -24.27 6.71
N GLY A 42 -4.97 -25.34 6.29
CA GLY A 42 -4.94 -26.62 7.00
C GLY A 42 -6.24 -27.42 6.93
N ASP A 43 -7.24 -26.93 6.18
CA ASP A 43 -8.57 -27.53 6.03
C ASP A 43 -9.08 -27.39 4.59
N LEU A 44 -9.73 -28.44 4.09
CA LEU A 44 -10.21 -28.51 2.71
C LEU A 44 -11.29 -27.46 2.41
N LEU A 45 -12.26 -27.30 3.31
CA LEU A 45 -13.38 -26.38 3.12
C LEU A 45 -12.91 -24.93 3.20
N TYR A 46 -12.08 -24.61 4.20
CA TYR A 46 -11.49 -23.27 4.33
C TYR A 46 -10.52 -22.97 3.18
N GLY A 47 -9.73 -23.95 2.75
CA GLY A 47 -8.84 -23.83 1.59
C GLY A 47 -9.57 -23.49 0.30
N ILE A 48 -10.68 -24.17 0.00
CA ILE A 48 -11.52 -23.86 -1.18
C ILE A 48 -12.13 -22.47 -1.07
N ARG A 49 -12.65 -22.09 0.12
CA ARG A 49 -13.18 -20.74 0.36
C ARG A 49 -12.10 -19.68 0.14
N ARG A 50 -10.88 -19.93 0.62
CA ARG A 50 -9.75 -19.04 0.39
C ARG A 50 -9.37 -18.96 -1.07
N PHE A 51 -9.30 -20.07 -1.77
CA PHE A 51 -8.98 -20.09 -3.19
C PHE A 51 -9.95 -19.22 -4.02
N ILE A 52 -11.26 -19.34 -3.77
CA ILE A 52 -12.29 -18.57 -4.49
C ILE A 52 -12.34 -17.12 -4.01
N GLY A 53 -12.23 -16.91 -2.70
CA GLY A 53 -12.52 -15.65 -2.03
C GLY A 53 -11.30 -14.87 -1.54
N CYS A 54 -10.06 -15.23 -1.91
CA CYS A 54 -8.84 -14.69 -1.28
C CYS A 54 -8.81 -13.16 -1.26
N ASN A 55 -9.14 -12.52 -2.38
CA ASN A 55 -9.14 -11.04 -2.46
C ASN A 55 -10.14 -10.42 -1.48
N HIS A 56 -11.27 -11.09 -1.24
CA HIS A 56 -12.29 -10.63 -0.30
C HIS A 56 -11.87 -10.85 1.16
N ILE A 57 -11.29 -12.01 1.45
CA ILE A 57 -10.76 -12.39 2.77
C ILE A 57 -9.72 -11.38 3.27
N ARG A 58 -8.90 -10.81 2.38
CA ARG A 58 -7.90 -9.79 2.70
C ARG A 58 -8.45 -8.59 3.46
N ALA A 59 -9.74 -8.26 3.29
CA ALA A 59 -10.37 -7.16 4.00
C ALA A 59 -10.28 -7.33 5.51
N TYR A 60 -10.74 -8.46 6.03
CA TYR A 60 -10.72 -8.70 7.47
C TYR A 60 -9.33 -9.10 7.97
N GLU A 61 -8.47 -9.70 7.13
CA GLU A 61 -7.07 -9.97 7.49
C GLU A 61 -6.32 -8.65 7.77
N PHE A 62 -6.43 -7.67 6.88
CA PHE A 62 -5.82 -6.35 7.10
C PHE A 62 -6.44 -5.62 8.29
N PHE A 63 -7.76 -5.72 8.46
CA PHE A 63 -8.42 -5.14 9.63
C PHE A 63 -7.90 -5.78 10.93
N SER A 64 -7.82 -7.10 10.98
CA SER A 64 -7.32 -7.86 12.14
C SER A 64 -5.88 -7.46 12.49
N GLU A 65 -4.99 -7.39 11.50
CA GLU A 65 -3.60 -6.95 11.72
C GLU A 65 -3.53 -5.50 12.20
N SER A 66 -4.42 -4.61 11.73
CA SER A 66 -4.44 -3.20 12.18
C SER A 66 -4.72 -3.02 13.69
N ILE A 67 -5.32 -4.02 14.33
CA ILE A 67 -5.59 -4.02 15.78
C ILE A 67 -4.32 -4.33 16.56
N ASN A 68 -3.59 -5.36 16.14
CA ASN A 68 -2.50 -5.98 16.91
C ASN A 68 -1.10 -5.59 16.43
N SER A 69 -1.00 -4.72 15.43
CA SER A 69 0.27 -4.25 14.86
C SER A 69 0.61 -2.83 15.28
N ASP A 70 1.90 -2.58 15.52
CA ASP A 70 2.46 -1.24 15.66
C ASP A 70 2.40 -0.47 14.34
N CYS A 71 2.28 -1.17 13.21
CA CYS A 71 2.20 -0.58 11.89
C CYS A 71 0.76 -0.15 11.58
N PRO A 72 0.50 1.15 11.37
CA PRO A 72 -0.86 1.70 11.32
C PRO A 72 -1.57 1.56 9.97
N PHE A 73 -0.95 0.92 8.97
CA PHE A 73 -1.46 0.83 7.60
C PHE A 73 -1.86 2.18 7.02
N TYR A 74 -0.92 3.14 6.95
CA TYR A 74 -1.23 4.45 6.38
C TYR A 74 -1.65 4.33 4.91
N GLY A 75 -2.88 4.77 4.64
CA GLY A 75 -3.36 5.12 3.31
C GLY A 75 -3.15 6.59 3.03
N TYR A 76 -2.87 6.91 1.76
CA TYR A 76 -2.59 8.27 1.31
C TYR A 76 -3.60 8.71 0.27
N VAL A 77 -4.05 9.97 0.38
CA VAL A 77 -4.95 10.60 -0.58
C VAL A 77 -4.25 10.71 -1.93
N CYS A 78 -4.89 10.17 -2.96
CA CYS A 78 -4.46 10.26 -4.34
C CYS A 78 -5.69 10.08 -5.24
N ASP A 79 -5.63 10.53 -6.48
CA ASP A 79 -6.75 10.46 -7.43
C ASP A 79 -6.94 9.06 -8.01
N THR A 80 -5.83 8.39 -8.34
CA THR A 80 -5.78 7.04 -8.89
C THR A 80 -4.71 6.20 -8.23
N TYR A 81 -4.91 4.87 -8.23
CA TYR A 81 -3.89 3.94 -7.74
C TYR A 81 -2.61 4.01 -8.57
N ASP A 82 -2.70 4.25 -9.89
CA ASP A 82 -1.53 4.34 -10.75
C ASP A 82 -0.67 5.56 -10.38
N ASN A 83 -1.29 6.71 -10.13
CA ASN A 83 -0.57 7.90 -9.65
C ASN A 83 0.04 7.67 -8.26
N PHE A 84 -0.65 6.95 -7.36
CA PHE A 84 -0.09 6.55 -6.08
C PHE A 84 1.14 5.64 -6.25
N SER A 85 1.01 4.58 -7.05
CA SER A 85 2.07 3.57 -7.25
C SER A 85 3.30 4.10 -7.99
N THR A 86 3.15 5.19 -8.73
CA THR A 86 4.24 5.88 -9.45
C THR A 86 4.76 7.11 -8.69
N GLY A 87 4.33 7.33 -7.45
CA GLY A 87 4.86 8.42 -6.61
C GLY A 87 4.43 9.84 -7.03
N LYS A 88 3.39 9.97 -7.87
CA LYS A 88 2.86 11.27 -8.31
C LYS A 88 2.03 12.01 -7.24
N CYS A 89 1.84 11.39 -6.09
CA CYS A 89 1.17 11.95 -4.92
C CYS A 89 2.17 12.14 -3.75
N PRO A 90 3.14 13.09 -3.85
CA PRO A 90 4.32 13.11 -2.97
C PRO A 90 4.12 13.82 -1.63
N TRP A 91 2.91 14.30 -1.32
CA TRP A 91 2.62 15.14 -0.16
C TRP A 91 2.58 14.38 1.18
N GLY A 92 2.65 13.05 1.18
CA GLY A 92 2.56 12.25 2.39
C GLY A 92 1.26 12.51 3.14
N CYS A 93 1.33 12.78 4.44
CA CYS A 93 0.18 13.14 5.27
C CYS A 93 -0.26 14.60 5.14
N GLY A 94 0.49 15.43 4.41
CA GLY A 94 0.27 16.88 4.37
C GLY A 94 0.69 17.58 5.67
N PRO A 95 0.58 18.93 5.73
CA PRO A 95 1.01 19.72 6.89
C PRO A 95 0.12 19.55 8.12
N ASP A 96 -1.13 19.14 7.94
CA ASP A 96 -2.16 19.02 8.97
C ASP A 96 -2.63 17.57 9.20
N ASP A 97 -1.94 16.58 8.64
CA ASP A 97 -2.31 15.16 8.63
C ASP A 97 -3.62 14.82 7.87
N SER A 98 -4.20 15.75 7.11
CA SER A 98 -5.45 15.50 6.39
C SER A 98 -5.29 14.57 5.18
N MET A 99 -4.08 14.39 4.66
CA MET A 99 -3.81 13.66 3.41
C MET A 99 -3.44 12.18 3.62
N CYS A 100 -3.49 11.69 4.86
CA CYS A 100 -3.33 10.27 5.14
C CYS A 100 -4.22 9.83 6.30
N ALA A 101 -4.52 8.53 6.37
CA ALA A 101 -5.21 7.95 7.51
C ALA A 101 -4.74 6.52 7.76
N PRO A 102 -4.71 6.06 9.01
CA PRO A 102 -4.49 4.66 9.31
C PRO A 102 -5.70 3.83 8.83
N MET A 103 -5.45 2.79 8.07
CA MET A 103 -6.48 1.85 7.62
C MET A 103 -6.81 0.86 8.75
N GLY A 104 -8.10 0.53 8.92
CA GLY A 104 -8.58 -0.43 9.92
C GLY A 104 -9.08 0.23 11.20
N LEU A 105 -8.81 -0.36 12.37
CA LEU A 105 -9.41 0.07 13.64
C LEU A 105 -9.17 1.56 13.95
N LYS A 106 -7.96 2.04 13.70
CA LYS A 106 -7.54 3.40 14.06
C LYS A 106 -8.02 4.48 13.08
N ALA A 107 -8.77 4.14 12.02
CA ALA A 107 -9.18 5.10 10.99
C ALA A 107 -10.09 6.21 11.50
N GLU A 108 -10.81 5.97 12.59
CA GLU A 108 -11.64 6.97 13.28
C GLU A 108 -10.86 8.24 13.67
N LYS A 109 -9.53 8.14 13.84
CA LYS A 109 -8.66 9.30 14.10
C LYS A 109 -8.71 10.35 12.99
N TRP A 110 -9.10 9.95 11.78
CA TRP A 110 -9.23 10.83 10.62
C TRP A 110 -10.61 11.51 10.54
N LYS A 111 -11.57 11.17 11.43
CA LYS A 111 -12.94 11.74 11.42
C LYS A 111 -12.97 13.28 11.45
N LYS A 112 -11.98 13.93 12.07
CA LYS A 112 -11.86 15.40 12.10
C LYS A 112 -11.70 16.05 10.71
N PHE A 113 -11.29 15.28 9.70
CA PHE A 113 -11.12 15.74 8.32
C PHE A 113 -12.22 15.23 7.38
N ALA A 114 -13.23 14.53 7.93
CA ALA A 114 -14.34 14.03 7.15
C ALA A 114 -15.07 15.17 6.42
N ARG A 115 -15.47 14.89 5.18
CA ARG A 115 -16.21 15.80 4.31
C ARG A 115 -17.48 15.10 3.82
N ASP A 116 -18.37 15.86 3.21
CA ASP A 116 -19.59 15.30 2.59
C ASP A 116 -19.25 14.30 1.48
N GLU A 117 -18.17 14.58 0.75
CA GLU A 117 -17.66 13.70 -0.30
C GLU A 117 -16.64 12.70 0.26
N PRO A 118 -16.82 11.39 -0.01
CA PRO A 118 -15.87 10.36 0.39
C PRO A 118 -14.48 10.54 -0.22
N VAL A 119 -13.46 10.44 0.63
CA VAL A 119 -12.05 10.55 0.25
C VAL A 119 -11.45 9.17 -0.05
N LYS A 120 -10.76 9.05 -1.19
CA LYS A 120 -10.05 7.82 -1.57
C LYS A 120 -8.64 7.84 -1.04
N MET A 121 -8.22 6.71 -0.45
CA MET A 121 -6.85 6.53 -0.01
C MET A 121 -6.28 5.21 -0.51
N PHE A 122 -5.01 5.24 -0.92
CA PHE A 122 -4.30 4.09 -1.45
C PHE A 122 -3.09 3.75 -0.58
N LEU A 123 -2.77 2.46 -0.55
CA LEU A 123 -1.62 1.89 0.15
C LEU A 123 -1.18 0.60 -0.52
N HIS A 124 0.05 0.18 -0.27
CA HIS A 124 0.56 -1.14 -0.62
C HIS A 124 0.62 -2.02 0.62
N THR A 125 0.38 -3.31 0.44
CA THR A 125 0.58 -4.34 1.47
C THR A 125 1.43 -5.49 0.93
N SER A 126 1.95 -6.30 1.83
CA SER A 126 2.59 -7.58 1.50
C SER A 126 1.61 -8.59 0.90
N ASN A 127 2.16 -9.68 0.35
CA ASN A 127 1.44 -10.91 0.04
C ASN A 127 1.27 -11.86 1.25
N THR A 128 1.99 -11.63 2.34
CA THR A 128 2.08 -12.49 3.52
C THR A 128 2.20 -11.65 4.79
N GLU A 129 1.75 -12.20 5.92
CA GLU A 129 1.86 -11.52 7.22
C GLU A 129 3.33 -11.32 7.62
N PRO A 130 3.68 -10.20 8.27
CA PRO A 130 2.85 -9.00 8.44
C PRO A 130 2.59 -8.30 7.09
N PHE A 131 1.32 -8.00 6.83
CA PHE A 131 0.85 -7.33 5.61
C PHE A 131 1.26 -5.87 5.56
N CYS A 132 1.37 -5.21 6.71
CA CYS A 132 1.65 -3.79 6.76
C CYS A 132 3.00 -3.46 6.11
N ARG A 133 3.04 -2.29 5.45
CA ARG A 133 4.23 -1.73 4.82
C ARG A 133 4.35 -0.25 5.16
N HIS A 134 5.58 0.24 5.16
CA HIS A 134 5.89 1.66 5.32
C HIS A 134 6.23 2.25 3.96
N HIS A 135 5.63 3.40 3.65
CA HIS A 135 5.80 4.09 2.38
C HIS A 135 6.81 5.22 2.54
N TYR A 136 7.80 5.25 1.65
CA TYR A 136 8.83 6.28 1.62
C TYR A 136 8.88 6.91 0.23
N ILE A 137 9.01 8.24 0.18
CA ILE A 137 9.32 8.97 -1.04
C ILE A 137 10.79 9.39 -0.94
N ILE A 138 11.59 8.98 -1.92
CA ILE A 138 13.04 9.22 -1.94
C ILE A 138 13.33 10.09 -3.15
N ASN A 139 13.82 11.31 -2.91
CA ASN A 139 14.29 12.19 -3.96
C ASN A 139 15.80 12.03 -4.14
N LEU A 140 16.21 11.33 -5.18
CA LEU A 140 17.61 11.17 -5.54
C LEU A 140 18.06 12.34 -6.43
N ARG A 141 19.09 13.06 -5.99
CA ARG A 141 19.78 14.06 -6.82
C ARG A 141 21.13 13.48 -7.21
N CYS A 142 21.29 13.13 -8.48
CA CYS A 142 22.59 12.75 -9.00
C CYS A 142 23.44 14.02 -9.17
N SER A 143 24.57 14.10 -8.48
CA SER A 143 25.50 15.23 -8.61
C SER A 143 26.17 15.22 -9.98
N TYR A 144 26.32 16.41 -10.56
CA TYR A 144 26.87 16.66 -11.89
C TYR A 144 28.17 17.46 -11.73
N SER A 145 29.28 17.03 -12.34
CA SER A 145 30.50 17.83 -12.50
C SER A 145 30.73 18.13 -13.98
N GLU A 146 31.25 19.33 -14.30
CA GLU A 146 31.54 19.69 -15.70
C GLU A 146 32.62 18.78 -16.31
N GLU A 147 33.58 18.31 -15.52
CA GLU A 147 34.58 17.29 -15.90
C GLU A 147 33.92 15.96 -16.31
N GLY A 148 32.79 15.61 -15.69
CA GLY A 148 32.02 14.43 -16.06
C GLY A 148 31.36 14.53 -17.44
N ARG A 149 31.15 15.74 -17.97
CA ARG A 149 30.52 15.97 -19.29
C ARG A 149 31.47 15.77 -20.46
N THR A 150 32.74 16.12 -20.27
CA THR A 150 33.78 16.02 -21.32
C THR A 150 34.43 14.65 -21.35
N ILE A 151 34.37 13.89 -20.25
CA ILE A 151 35.03 12.59 -20.11
C ILE A 151 34.04 11.42 -20.15
N HIS A 152 32.79 11.59 -19.68
CA HIS A 152 31.80 10.51 -19.61
C HIS A 152 30.56 10.79 -20.47
N THR A 153 30.14 9.79 -21.23
CA THR A 153 28.84 9.78 -21.93
C THR A 153 27.70 9.61 -20.93
N THR A 154 26.46 9.92 -21.32
CA THR A 154 25.27 9.63 -20.49
C THR A 154 25.24 8.15 -20.07
N GLU A 155 25.49 7.89 -18.79
CA GLU A 155 25.41 6.56 -18.21
C GLU A 155 23.95 6.10 -18.12
N LYS A 156 23.66 4.94 -18.71
CA LYS A 156 22.34 4.29 -18.61
C LYS A 156 22.42 3.17 -17.58
N GLY A 157 21.74 3.33 -16.46
CA GLY A 157 21.75 2.36 -15.37
C GLY A 157 20.46 2.34 -14.57
N ARG A 158 20.36 1.33 -13.70
CA ARG A 158 19.30 1.22 -12.69
C ARG A 158 19.85 1.73 -11.37
N LEU A 159 19.11 2.61 -10.71
CA LEU A 159 19.47 3.09 -9.38
C LEU A 159 18.81 2.20 -8.33
N PHE A 160 19.58 1.81 -7.32
CA PHE A 160 19.09 1.02 -6.21
C PHE A 160 19.36 1.76 -4.90
N VAL A 161 18.42 1.69 -3.97
CA VAL A 161 18.45 2.37 -2.67
C VAL A 161 18.17 1.36 -1.57
N ARG A 162 18.86 1.51 -0.43
CA ARG A 162 18.58 0.79 0.81
C ARG A 162 18.46 1.80 1.95
N LEU A 163 17.34 1.77 2.65
CA LEU A 163 17.12 2.59 3.83
C LEU A 163 17.73 1.89 5.05
N THR A 164 18.51 2.62 5.84
CA THR A 164 19.10 2.14 7.09
C THR A 164 18.64 3.05 8.22
N GLY A 165 17.93 2.49 9.20
CA GLY A 165 17.46 3.20 10.38
C GLY A 165 17.85 2.48 11.66
N THR A 166 17.53 3.08 12.81
CA THR A 166 17.87 2.54 14.14
C THR A 166 17.17 1.22 14.47
N LYS A 167 16.01 0.94 13.84
CA LYS A 167 15.24 -0.28 14.06
C LYS A 167 15.57 -1.41 13.09
N ALA A 168 15.90 -1.08 11.83
CA ALA A 168 16.09 -2.08 10.77
C ALA A 168 16.71 -1.47 9.50
N GLN A 169 17.09 -2.35 8.57
CA GLN A 169 17.40 -2.01 7.18
C GLN A 169 16.28 -2.49 6.26
N SER A 170 15.95 -1.71 5.23
CA SER A 170 15.05 -2.16 4.18
C SER A 170 15.75 -3.19 3.26
N PRO A 171 14.98 -3.99 2.49
CA PRO A 171 15.50 -4.62 1.29
C PRO A 171 16.09 -3.57 0.32
N VAL A 172 16.93 -4.02 -0.62
CA VAL A 172 17.40 -3.17 -1.72
C VAL A 172 16.23 -2.93 -2.67
N LEU A 173 15.89 -1.66 -2.87
CA LEU A 173 14.78 -1.23 -3.69
C LEU A 173 15.32 -0.54 -4.95
N GLU A 174 14.78 -0.89 -6.11
CA GLU A 174 15.05 -0.14 -7.33
C GLU A 174 14.28 1.18 -7.31
N ALA A 175 14.99 2.28 -7.57
CA ALA A 175 14.35 3.59 -7.77
C ALA A 175 13.64 3.57 -9.13
N LYS A 176 12.31 3.65 -9.08
CA LYS A 176 11.47 3.74 -10.28
C LYS A 176 11.20 5.22 -10.60
N LYS A 177 11.25 5.55 -11.89
CA LYS A 177 10.97 6.88 -12.42
C LYS A 177 9.46 7.08 -12.60
#